data_AF-X0XB27-F1
#
_entry.id   AF-X0XB27-F1
#
_cell.length_a   1.000
_cell.length_b   1.000
_cell.length_c   1.000
_cell.angle_alpha   90.00
_cell.angle_beta   90.00
_cell.angle_gamma   90.00
#
_symmetry.space_group_name_H-M   'P 1'
#
loop_
_entity.id
_entity.type
_entity.pdbx_description
1 polymer ?
#
loop_
_entity_poly.entity_id
_entity_poly.type
_entity_poly.pdbx_seq_one_letter_code
_entity_poly.pdbx_strand_id
1 'polypeptide(L)'
;VLFPEKINHQYVRLDRPIGLGIGSIWISYSNDLYSWGHSKVLIPPRPGYWDSYRVGASAPPIRTNRGWLEIYHGVQMTSAGPIYRTGTVLLDLKDPSLVIGRSSAPLLAPRENYERIGDVGNVVFACGTIVESDGEVKMYYGAADTCLCVASARLEDIIKHTLEA
;
A
#
# COMPACT_ATOMS: atom_id res chain seq x y z
N VAL A 1 -8.67 -4.66 -1.31
CA VAL A 1 -8.94 -3.29 -0.85
C VAL A 1 -9.84 -2.60 -1.86
N LEU A 2 -11.01 -2.09 -1.46
CA LEU A 2 -11.88 -1.32 -2.37
C LEU A 2 -11.46 0.15 -2.40
N PHE A 3 -11.64 0.81 -3.55
CA PHE A 3 -11.67 2.28 -3.57
C PHE A 3 -12.90 2.78 -2.81
N PRO A 4 -12.82 3.94 -2.14
CA PRO A 4 -13.91 4.43 -1.29
C PRO A 4 -15.13 4.93 -2.08
N GLU A 5 -15.02 5.08 -3.40
CA GLU A 5 -16.12 5.49 -4.28
C GLU A 5 -16.01 4.81 -5.65
N LYS A 6 -17.09 4.90 -6.43
CA LYS A 6 -17.08 4.48 -7.82
C LYS A 6 -16.23 5.42 -8.66
N ILE A 7 -15.47 4.86 -9.60
CA ILE A 7 -14.69 5.61 -10.58
C ILE A 7 -15.23 5.24 -11.96
N ASN A 8 -15.63 6.25 -12.75
CA ASN A 8 -16.31 6.06 -14.04
C ASN A 8 -17.53 5.13 -13.95
N HIS A 9 -18.35 5.30 -12.90
CA HIS A 9 -19.55 4.51 -12.59
C HIS A 9 -19.30 3.03 -12.21
N GLN A 10 -18.04 2.61 -12.08
CA GLN A 10 -17.68 1.25 -11.69
C GLN A 10 -17.10 1.21 -10.28
N TYR A 11 -17.36 0.12 -9.56
CA TYR A 11 -16.59 -0.23 -8.37
C TYR A 11 -15.19 -0.65 -8.79
N VAL A 12 -14.19 -0.21 -8.04
CA VAL A 12 -12.78 -0.51 -8.29
C VAL A 12 -12.19 -1.14 -7.05
N ARG A 13 -11.38 -2.18 -7.23
CA ARG A 13 -10.62 -2.80 -6.13
C ARG A 13 -9.17 -3.03 -6.52
N LEU A 14 -8.34 -3.01 -5.49
CA LEU A 14 -7.01 -3.58 -5.51
C LEU A 14 -7.07 -4.98 -4.90
N ASP A 15 -6.62 -5.98 -5.64
CA ASP A 15 -6.45 -7.35 -5.17
C ASP A 15 -5.01 -7.84 -5.40
N ARG A 16 -4.71 -9.03 -4.89
CA ARG A 16 -3.35 -9.56 -4.83
C ARG A 16 -3.35 -11.05 -5.12
N PRO A 17 -3.74 -11.48 -6.35
CA PRO A 17 -3.57 -12.87 -6.74
C PRO A 17 -2.10 -13.27 -6.60
N ILE A 18 -1.86 -14.47 -6.08
CA ILE A 18 -0.52 -15.03 -5.94
C ILE A 18 -0.35 -16.09 -7.03
N GLY A 19 0.40 -15.76 -8.07
CA GLY A 19 0.73 -16.66 -9.17
C GLY A 19 2.22 -16.96 -9.17
N LEU A 20 2.61 -18.23 -9.28
CA LEU A 20 4.03 -18.66 -9.35
C LEU A 20 4.91 -18.08 -8.22
N GLY A 21 4.31 -17.84 -7.03
CA GLY A 21 5.00 -17.27 -5.87
C GLY A 21 5.19 -15.75 -5.88
N ILE A 22 4.83 -15.07 -6.97
CA ILE A 22 4.89 -13.61 -7.12
C ILE A 22 3.56 -13.01 -6.68
N GLY A 23 3.62 -12.08 -5.73
CA GLY A 23 2.47 -11.31 -5.27
C GLY A 23 2.56 -9.88 -5.76
N SER A 24 1.78 -9.56 -6.80
CA SER A 24 1.64 -8.19 -7.33
C SER A 24 0.31 -7.59 -6.90
N ILE A 25 0.21 -6.26 -6.83
CA ILE A 25 -1.08 -5.58 -6.71
C ILE A 25 -1.70 -5.52 -8.10
N TRP A 26 -2.94 -5.97 -8.19
CA TRP A 26 -3.78 -5.91 -9.38
C TRP A 26 -4.92 -4.94 -9.13
N ILE A 27 -5.42 -4.36 -10.22
CA ILE A 27 -6.64 -3.55 -10.21
C ILE A 27 -7.71 -4.27 -11.01
N SER A 28 -8.93 -4.32 -10.47
CA SER A 28 -10.08 -4.97 -11.08
C SER A 28 -11.34 -4.11 -10.92
N TYR A 29 -12.29 -4.28 -11.85
CA TYR A 29 -13.48 -3.44 -11.96
C TYR A 29 -14.75 -4.28 -11.88
N SER A 30 -15.82 -3.69 -11.36
CA SER A 30 -17.13 -4.34 -11.26
C SER A 30 -18.27 -3.32 -11.37
N ASN A 31 -19.38 -3.73 -11.96
CA ASN A 31 -20.60 -2.91 -12.00
C ASN A 31 -21.54 -3.19 -10.81
N ASP A 32 -21.36 -4.34 -10.14
CA ASP A 32 -22.33 -4.91 -9.20
C ASP A 32 -21.72 -5.43 -7.88
N LEU A 33 -20.40 -5.28 -7.68
CA LEU A 33 -19.58 -5.85 -6.59
C LEU A 33 -19.46 -7.38 -6.57
N TYR A 34 -20.12 -8.08 -7.49
CA TYR A 34 -20.12 -9.55 -7.55
C TYR A 34 -19.22 -10.05 -8.67
N SER A 35 -19.45 -9.56 -9.89
CA SER A 35 -18.70 -9.93 -11.09
C SER A 35 -17.55 -8.96 -11.29
N TRP A 36 -16.31 -9.47 -11.27
CA TRP A 36 -15.10 -8.67 -11.42
C TRP A 36 -14.36 -9.02 -12.72
N GLY A 37 -13.89 -8.00 -13.43
CA GLY A 37 -13.18 -8.16 -14.69
C GLY A 37 -12.27 -6.97 -15.01
N HIS A 38 -11.77 -6.93 -16.26
CA HIS A 38 -10.80 -5.94 -16.73
C HIS A 38 -9.56 -5.84 -15.83
N SER A 39 -9.17 -6.98 -15.25
CA SER A 39 -8.08 -7.07 -14.30
C SER A 39 -6.73 -6.85 -14.98
N LYS A 40 -5.87 -6.04 -14.38
CA LYS A 40 -4.48 -5.91 -14.82
C LYS A 40 -3.53 -5.74 -13.65
N VAL A 41 -2.27 -6.09 -13.86
CA VAL A 41 -1.19 -5.79 -12.92
C VAL A 41 -1.07 -4.28 -12.81
N LEU A 42 -1.14 -3.77 -11.57
CA LEU A 42 -0.94 -2.36 -11.28
C LEU A 42 0.47 -2.13 -10.73
N ILE A 43 0.81 -2.82 -9.63
CA ILE A 43 2.09 -2.66 -8.93
C ILE A 43 2.78 -4.03 -8.87
N PRO A 44 3.79 -4.29 -9.72
CA PRO A 44 4.64 -5.45 -9.56
C PRO A 44 5.75 -5.19 -8.51
N PRO A 45 6.31 -6.26 -7.91
CA PRO A 45 7.56 -6.16 -7.15
C PRO A 45 8.69 -5.56 -8.00
N ARG A 46 9.63 -4.83 -7.37
CA ARG A 46 10.76 -4.20 -8.07
C ARG A 46 12.09 -4.86 -7.68
N PRO A 47 12.74 -5.64 -8.56
CA PRO A 47 14.04 -6.23 -8.26
C PRO A 47 15.06 -5.17 -7.80
N GLY A 48 15.81 -5.46 -6.74
CA GLY A 48 16.79 -4.53 -6.16
C GLY A 48 16.23 -3.46 -5.20
N TYR A 49 14.91 -3.35 -5.06
CA TYR A 49 14.26 -2.42 -4.13
C TYR A 49 13.80 -3.12 -2.84
N TRP A 50 13.31 -2.33 -1.90
CA TRP A 50 12.76 -2.79 -0.62
C TRP A 50 11.46 -3.59 -0.77
N ASP A 51 10.80 -3.48 -1.92
CA ASP A 51 9.56 -4.16 -2.30
C ASP A 51 9.79 -5.18 -3.44
N SER A 52 10.93 -5.87 -3.38
CA SER A 52 11.45 -6.73 -4.45
C SER A 52 10.84 -8.12 -4.52
N TYR A 53 10.29 -8.65 -3.43
CA TYR A 53 9.77 -10.02 -3.38
C TYR A 53 8.27 -10.07 -3.62
N ARG A 54 7.49 -9.33 -2.82
CA ARG A 54 6.03 -9.27 -2.91
C ARG A 54 5.54 -7.89 -2.53
N VAL A 55 4.40 -7.51 -3.08
CA VAL A 55 3.66 -6.29 -2.71
C VAL A 55 2.19 -6.63 -2.45
N GLY A 56 1.50 -5.74 -1.75
CA GLY A 56 0.06 -5.85 -1.52
C GLY A 56 -0.53 -4.54 -1.03
N ALA A 57 -1.72 -4.23 -1.54
CA ALA A 57 -2.47 -3.05 -1.12
C ALA A 57 -2.86 -3.19 0.36
N SER A 58 -2.79 -2.10 1.11
CA SER A 58 -3.02 -2.12 2.56
C SER A 58 -4.30 -1.39 2.97
N ALA A 59 -4.36 -0.06 2.79
CA ALA A 59 -5.51 0.75 3.19
C ALA A 59 -6.33 1.20 1.96
N PRO A 60 -7.64 1.46 2.10
CA PRO A 60 -8.42 2.12 1.04
C PRO A 60 -7.70 3.36 0.51
N PRO A 61 -7.52 3.52 -0.82
CA PRO A 61 -6.84 4.67 -1.38
C PRO A 61 -7.48 5.99 -0.95
N ILE A 62 -6.64 6.93 -0.52
CA ILE A 62 -7.03 8.28 -0.10
C ILE A 62 -7.17 9.14 -1.34
N ARG A 63 -8.34 9.76 -1.54
CA ARG A 63 -8.53 10.74 -2.62
C ARG A 63 -7.79 12.03 -2.26
N THR A 64 -6.96 12.53 -3.15
CA THR A 64 -6.25 13.82 -3.00
C THR A 64 -6.46 14.68 -4.26
N ASN A 65 -6.02 15.94 -4.22
CA ASN A 65 -5.98 16.78 -5.42
C ASN A 65 -4.91 16.35 -6.44
N ARG A 66 -3.95 15.49 -6.05
CA ARG A 66 -2.88 14.98 -6.91
C ARG A 66 -3.15 13.60 -7.50
N GLY A 67 -4.07 12.83 -6.92
CA GLY A 67 -4.25 11.42 -7.24
C GLY A 67 -4.93 10.62 -6.14
N TRP A 68 -5.13 9.34 -6.39
CA TRP A 68 -5.42 8.36 -5.34
C TRP A 68 -4.11 7.93 -4.68
N LEU A 69 -3.90 8.35 -3.44
CA LEU A 69 -2.75 7.92 -2.65
C LEU A 69 -3.09 6.58 -2.00
N GLU A 70 -2.36 5.54 -2.37
CA GLU A 70 -2.46 4.24 -1.76
C GLU A 70 -1.20 3.94 -0.95
N ILE A 71 -1.41 3.41 0.25
CA ILE A 71 -0.36 2.89 1.11
C ILE A 71 -0.34 1.39 0.93
N TYR A 72 0.81 0.85 0.52
CA TYR A 72 1.02 -0.58 0.28
C TYR A 72 2.16 -1.13 1.12
N HIS A 73 2.14 -2.43 1.38
CA HIS A 73 3.30 -3.12 1.93
C HIS A 73 4.16 -3.71 0.81
N GLY A 74 5.47 -3.71 1.04
CA GLY A 74 6.47 -4.36 0.22
C GLY A 74 7.34 -5.27 1.08
N VAL A 75 7.65 -6.43 0.51
CA VAL A 75 8.45 -7.47 1.16
C VAL A 75 9.78 -7.58 0.45
N GLN A 76 10.85 -7.62 1.25
CA GLN A 76 12.18 -8.01 0.80
C GLN A 76 12.56 -9.31 1.48
N MET A 77 13.04 -10.30 0.72
CA MET A 77 13.56 -11.54 1.31
C MET A 77 15.03 -11.37 1.67
N THR A 78 15.42 -11.81 2.88
CA THR A 78 16.81 -11.88 3.33
C THR A 78 17.15 -13.30 3.78
N SER A 79 18.42 -13.57 4.07
CA SER A 79 18.84 -14.86 4.65
C SER A 79 18.22 -15.15 6.02
N ALA A 80 17.82 -14.11 6.77
CA ALA A 80 17.16 -14.23 8.06
C ALA A 80 15.62 -14.22 7.97
N GLY A 81 15.06 -14.23 6.75
CA GLY A 81 13.62 -14.17 6.51
C GLY A 81 13.14 -12.87 5.87
N PRO A 82 11.82 -12.68 5.76
CA PRO A 82 11.22 -11.52 5.11
C PRO A 82 11.31 -10.28 6.00
N ILE A 83 11.44 -9.12 5.36
CA ILE A 83 11.25 -7.81 6.00
C ILE A 83 10.06 -7.14 5.33
N TYR A 84 9.02 -6.85 6.11
CA TYR A 84 7.83 -6.14 5.65
C TYR A 84 7.97 -4.67 5.97
N ARG A 85 7.83 -3.84 4.95
CA ARG A 85 7.87 -2.38 5.04
C ARG A 85 6.65 -1.78 4.37
N THR A 86 6.36 -0.53 4.68
CA THR A 86 5.25 0.22 4.10
C THR A 86 5.79 1.31 3.19
N GLY A 87 5.19 1.47 2.02
CA GLY A 87 5.48 2.55 1.08
C GLY A 87 4.19 3.11 0.50
N THR A 88 4.35 3.95 -0.53
CA THR A 88 3.22 4.70 -1.09
C THR A 88 3.27 4.74 -2.61
N VAL A 89 2.09 4.74 -3.21
CA VAL A 89 1.89 4.91 -4.64
C VAL A 89 0.78 5.93 -4.87
N LEU A 90 0.95 6.78 -5.87
CA LEU A 90 -0.05 7.74 -6.31
C LEU A 90 -0.58 7.29 -7.67
N LEU A 91 -1.90 7.16 -7.79
CA LEU A 91 -2.61 6.72 -8.98
C LEU A 91 -3.43 7.88 -9.56
N ASP A 92 -3.65 7.91 -10.88
CA ASP A 92 -4.44 8.97 -11.51
C ASP A 92 -5.92 8.96 -11.04
N LEU A 93 -6.51 10.15 -10.87
CA LEU A 93 -7.88 10.30 -10.34
C LEU A 93 -8.96 9.74 -11.27
N LYS A 94 -8.77 9.87 -12.59
CA LYS A 94 -9.74 9.47 -13.62
C LYS A 94 -9.50 8.03 -14.05
N ASP A 95 -8.24 7.64 -14.15
CA ASP A 95 -7.82 6.29 -14.46
C ASP A 95 -6.86 5.75 -13.39
N PRO A 96 -7.38 5.15 -12.29
CA PRO A 96 -6.57 4.63 -11.17
C PRO A 96 -5.64 3.48 -11.56
N SER A 97 -5.71 3.09 -12.82
CA SER A 97 -4.93 2.06 -13.45
C SER A 97 -3.56 2.59 -13.95
N LEU A 98 -3.35 3.90 -13.87
CA LEU A 98 -2.12 4.61 -14.18
C LEU A 98 -1.42 5.03 -12.89
N VAL A 99 -0.16 4.60 -12.74
CA VAL A 99 0.71 5.01 -11.64
C VAL A 99 1.39 6.33 -12.02
N ILE A 100 1.17 7.38 -11.24
CA ILE A 100 1.74 8.71 -11.46
C ILE A 100 2.88 9.06 -10.48
N GLY A 101 3.02 8.28 -9.40
CA GLY A 101 4.15 8.34 -8.47
C GLY A 101 4.26 7.06 -7.65
N ARG A 102 5.47 6.66 -7.26
CA ARG A 102 5.70 5.48 -6.40
C ARG A 102 7.00 5.69 -5.64
N SER A 103 6.94 5.67 -4.31
CA SER A 103 8.10 5.97 -3.47
C SER A 103 9.26 4.99 -3.73
N SER A 104 10.48 5.50 -3.98
CA SER A 104 11.68 4.65 -4.07
C SER A 104 12.10 4.08 -2.71
N ALA A 105 11.86 4.85 -1.64
CA ALA A 105 12.13 4.46 -0.26
C ALA A 105 10.82 4.06 0.48
N PRO A 106 10.91 3.19 1.50
CA PRO A 106 9.79 2.93 2.39
C PRO A 106 9.36 4.20 3.11
N LEU A 107 8.06 4.38 3.31
CA LEU A 107 7.49 5.36 4.23
C LEU A 107 7.77 4.96 5.70
N LEU A 108 7.64 3.66 6.00
CA LEU A 108 7.92 3.09 7.31
C LEU A 108 8.62 1.74 7.17
N ALA A 109 9.60 1.48 8.04
CA ALA A 109 10.31 0.20 8.12
C ALA A 109 10.51 -0.19 9.59
N PRO A 110 10.59 -1.50 9.91
CA PRO A 110 10.78 -1.97 11.28
C PRO A 110 12.09 -1.41 11.86
N ARG A 111 11.98 -0.72 13.00
CA ARG A 111 13.10 -0.14 13.75
C ARG A 111 12.98 -0.46 15.23
N GLU A 112 11.80 -0.31 15.79
CA GLU A 112 11.56 -0.48 17.21
C GLU A 112 11.50 -1.95 17.60
N ASN A 113 11.77 -2.26 18.88
CA ASN A 113 11.76 -3.64 19.37
C ASN A 113 10.41 -4.33 19.11
N TYR A 114 9.30 -3.63 19.28
CA TYR A 114 7.96 -4.17 19.04
C TYR A 114 7.64 -4.42 17.55
N GLU A 115 8.45 -3.91 16.62
CA GLU A 115 8.34 -4.16 15.17
C GLU A 115 9.30 -5.27 14.71
N ARG A 116 10.36 -5.52 15.49
CA ARG A 116 11.44 -6.45 15.16
C ARG A 116 11.33 -7.78 15.92
N ILE A 117 10.66 -7.79 17.07
CA ILE A 117 10.53 -8.94 17.98
C ILE A 117 9.04 -9.20 18.20
N GLY A 118 8.61 -10.43 17.94
CA GLY A 118 7.23 -10.86 18.02
C GLY A 118 7.03 -12.22 17.35
N ASP A 119 5.79 -12.61 17.10
CA ASP A 119 5.44 -13.85 16.40
C ASP A 119 6.05 -13.91 15.00
N VAL A 120 6.14 -12.77 14.30
CA VAL A 120 6.87 -12.62 13.04
C VAL A 120 7.76 -11.39 13.10
N GLY A 121 9.08 -11.59 13.21
CA GLY A 121 10.02 -10.48 13.32
C GLY A 121 10.13 -9.62 12.05
N ASN A 122 10.49 -8.34 12.23
CA ASN A 122 10.71 -7.34 11.17
C ASN A 122 9.47 -7.07 10.30
N VAL A 123 8.35 -6.79 10.95
CA VAL A 123 7.08 -6.46 10.28
C VAL A 123 6.56 -5.09 10.71
N VAL A 124 6.33 -4.23 9.72
CA VAL A 124 5.35 -3.14 9.81
C VAL A 124 4.34 -3.35 8.69
N PHE A 125 3.07 -3.54 9.03
CA PHE A 125 2.02 -3.88 8.07
C PHE A 125 0.84 -2.92 8.24
N ALA A 126 0.70 -1.96 7.33
CA ALA A 126 -0.42 -1.02 7.36
C ALA A 126 -1.76 -1.74 7.15
N CYS A 127 -2.76 -1.39 7.96
CA CYS A 127 -4.10 -2.00 7.94
C CYS A 127 -5.23 -0.99 7.73
N GLY A 128 -4.98 0.30 7.98
CA GLY A 128 -5.99 1.34 7.82
C GLY A 128 -5.43 2.73 8.05
N THR A 129 -6.11 3.72 7.47
CA THR A 129 -5.75 5.13 7.60
C THR A 129 -6.96 5.99 7.88
N ILE A 130 -6.76 7.01 8.71
CA ILE A 130 -7.71 8.09 8.95
C ILE A 130 -7.04 9.38 8.52
N VAL A 131 -7.73 10.17 7.68
CA VAL A 131 -7.31 11.53 7.34
C VAL A 131 -8.12 12.49 8.19
N GLU A 132 -7.43 13.20 9.07
CA GLU A 132 -8.01 14.19 9.96
C GLU A 132 -8.33 15.48 9.19
N SER A 133 -9.24 16.30 9.73
CA SER A 133 -9.69 17.54 9.09
C SER A 133 -8.58 18.58 8.90
N ASP A 134 -7.54 18.51 9.72
CA ASP A 134 -6.38 19.38 9.63
C ASP A 134 -5.33 18.89 8.62
N GLY A 135 -5.52 17.72 8.01
CA GLY A 135 -4.59 17.09 7.05
C GLY A 135 -3.54 16.16 7.67
N GLU A 136 -3.60 15.85 8.97
CA GLU A 136 -2.84 14.74 9.54
C GLU A 136 -3.41 13.40 9.06
N VAL A 137 -2.53 12.48 8.69
CA VAL A 137 -2.88 11.08 8.40
C VAL A 137 -2.43 10.22 9.55
N LYS A 138 -3.35 9.49 10.17
CA LYS A 138 -3.06 8.43 11.14
C LYS A 138 -3.11 7.09 10.45
N MET A 139 -1.97 6.40 10.38
CA MET A 139 -1.84 5.06 9.82
C MET A 139 -1.74 4.03 10.94
N TYR A 140 -2.72 3.14 11.00
CA TYR A 140 -2.71 1.98 11.89
C TYR A 140 -1.98 0.83 11.22
N TYR A 141 -1.06 0.20 11.96
CA TYR A 141 -0.27 -0.90 11.43
C TYR A 141 -0.05 -1.99 12.47
N GLY A 142 -0.01 -3.24 12.01
CA GLY A 142 0.48 -4.37 12.80
C GLY A 142 2.01 -4.33 12.88
N ALA A 143 2.54 -4.54 14.08
CA ALA A 143 3.97 -4.60 14.34
C ALA A 143 4.35 -6.01 14.84
N ALA A 144 5.33 -6.60 14.16
CA ALA A 144 5.83 -7.96 14.39
C ALA A 144 4.74 -9.06 14.49
N ASP A 145 3.60 -8.89 13.81
CA ASP A 145 2.38 -9.71 13.94
C ASP A 145 1.90 -9.90 15.40
N THR A 146 2.24 -8.96 16.30
CA THR A 146 2.06 -9.13 17.75
C THR A 146 1.22 -8.01 18.36
N CYS A 147 1.37 -6.78 17.89
CA CYS A 147 0.65 -5.63 18.44
C CYS A 147 0.17 -4.66 17.36
N LEU A 148 -0.73 -3.77 17.75
CA LEU A 148 -1.25 -2.69 16.90
C LEU A 148 -0.56 -1.37 17.30
N CYS A 149 -0.08 -0.64 16.31
CA CYS A 149 0.60 0.63 16.45
C CYS A 149 -0.06 1.71 15.57
N VAL A 150 0.26 2.97 15.84
CA VAL A 150 -0.15 4.11 15.02
C VAL A 150 1.06 4.97 14.71
N ALA A 151 1.20 5.36 13.44
CA ALA A 151 2.12 6.39 12.98
C ALA A 151 1.32 7.56 12.41
N SER A 152 1.84 8.78 12.52
CA SER A 152 1.22 9.94 11.89
C SER A 152 2.20 10.80 11.10
N ALA A 153 1.69 11.43 10.06
CA ALA A 153 2.41 12.38 9.21
C ALA A 153 1.41 13.30 8.50
N ARG A 154 1.89 14.41 7.96
CA ARG A 154 1.05 15.31 7.13
C ARG A 154 0.80 14.66 5.77
N LEU A 155 -0.43 14.73 5.27
CA LEU A 155 -0.79 14.18 3.96
C LEU A 155 0.11 14.71 2.83
N GLU A 156 0.39 16.01 2.83
CA GLU A 156 1.26 16.65 1.83
C GLU A 156 2.69 16.12 1.88
N ASP A 157 3.24 15.80 3.06
CA ASP A 157 4.58 15.24 3.19
C ASP A 157 4.62 13.80 2.64
N ILE A 158 3.56 13.02 2.84
CA ILE A 158 3.44 11.68 2.27
C ILE A 158 3.35 11.74 0.73
N ILE A 159 2.54 12.65 0.18
CA ILE A 159 2.45 12.87 -1.27
C ILE A 159 3.80 13.29 -1.83
N LYS A 160 4.49 14.23 -1.16
CA LYS A 160 5.82 14.68 -1.55
C LYS A 160 6.82 13.53 -1.57
N HIS A 161 6.87 12.72 -0.50
CA HIS A 161 7.68 11.49 -0.44
C HIS A 161 7.37 10.52 -1.59
N THR A 162 6.12 10.45 -2.03
CA THR A 162 5.70 9.55 -3.13
C THR A 162 6.20 10.02 -4.50
N LEU A 163 6.35 11.33 -4.70
CA LEU A 163 6.71 11.95 -5.97
C LEU A 163 8.22 12.23 -6.11
N GLU A 164 8.92 12.49 -5.01
CA GLU A 164 10.31 12.94 -5.02
C GLU A 164 11.34 11.84 -4.70
N ALA A 165 10.91 10.71 -4.14
CA ALA A 165 11.80 9.62 -3.75
C ALA A 165 12.07 8.65 -4.89
#